data_AF-A0A165Y3A3-F1
#
_entry.id   AF-A0A165Y3A3-F1
#
_cell.length_a   1.000
_cell.length_b   1.000
_cell.length_c   1.000
_cell.angle_alpha   90.00
_cell.angle_beta   90.00
_cell.angle_gamma   90.00
#
_symmetry.space_group_name_H-M   'P 1'
#
loop_
_entity.id
_entity.type
_entity.pdbx_description
1 polymer ?
#
loop_
_entity_poly.entity_id
_entity_poly.type
_entity_poly.pdbx_seq_one_letter_code
_entity_poly.pdbx_strand_id
1 'polypeptide(L)'
;RWTWFVHLAVERFDRWIRQVPRTSSRGVDSPWNADDAPPLDVWMVWHAYLLNPRCYAEDTQRVPDLVGLGGLHEQTGDPTTLFSTTSPRCHEHWKRRTGLPFDPVECSSVLLTQALECPSCGQMNEAPYITADESGFAQQGFFISCKEDGFVITREVLATARFSKDLSSDHSQAEMSGDPATFLANSLRTPTKQLDLVRAKMIKELFLGALPAVDEKVKKATAADHDLARAIGQELGWNWSKLQGTTVYKTRSRLMSRVLMAYNDQRPFSVELVGAVLRQGSFVTKMSDLGWTAPGCFDAPVDQRALHHASARYHAFLDLMTTSPDAFFVPTLDIDLAWHTHQLSASTYNSNCLHLIGRFIDHDDKVEGGHLADGYDATCRAWNARFGVQYMQCDCPLPGASVGQRPSRLIPR
;
A
#
# COMPACT_ATOMS: atom_id res chain seq x y z
N ARG A 1 -11.54 13.25 -12.95
CA ARG A 1 -12.67 13.15 -11.99
C ARG A 1 -12.47 11.98 -11.01
N TRP A 2 -12.26 10.74 -11.48
CA TRP A 2 -12.01 9.60 -10.58
C TRP A 2 -10.75 9.74 -9.71
N THR A 3 -9.60 10.11 -10.29
CA THR A 3 -8.35 10.34 -9.52
C THR A 3 -8.53 11.34 -8.38
N TRP A 4 -9.24 12.44 -8.62
CA TRP A 4 -9.58 13.43 -7.60
C TRP A 4 -10.39 12.82 -6.46
N PHE A 5 -11.43 12.05 -6.77
CA PHE A 5 -12.22 11.34 -5.76
C PHE A 5 -11.34 10.41 -4.90
N VAL A 6 -10.41 9.68 -5.52
CA VAL A 6 -9.48 8.81 -4.79
C VAL A 6 -8.54 9.60 -3.88
N HIS A 7 -8.07 10.79 -4.29
CA HIS A 7 -7.30 11.67 -3.39
C HIS A 7 -8.09 12.05 -2.13
N LEU A 8 -9.39 12.35 -2.26
CA LEU A 8 -10.26 12.64 -1.13
C LEU A 8 -10.47 11.41 -0.24
N ALA A 9 -10.64 10.23 -0.84
CA ALA A 9 -10.78 8.98 -0.10
C ALA A 9 -9.52 8.67 0.72
N VAL A 10 -8.32 8.93 0.17
CA VAL A 10 -7.04 8.76 0.90
C VAL A 10 -6.92 9.75 2.06
N GLU A 11 -7.35 10.99 1.89
CA GLU A 11 -7.40 11.97 3.00
C GLU A 11 -8.38 11.53 4.09
N ARG A 12 -9.56 11.02 3.70
CA ARG A 12 -10.55 10.49 4.64
C ARG A 12 -10.03 9.26 5.38
N PHE A 13 -9.29 8.39 4.71
CA PHE A 13 -8.59 7.27 5.34
C PHE A 13 -7.53 7.75 6.33
N ASP A 14 -6.66 8.69 5.96
CA ASP A 14 -5.64 9.26 6.86
C ASP A 14 -6.26 9.91 8.12
N ARG A 15 -7.39 10.61 7.99
CA ARG A 15 -8.10 11.13 9.16
C ARG A 15 -8.72 10.05 10.03
N TRP A 16 -9.27 9.00 9.42
CA TRP A 16 -9.92 7.91 10.14
C TRP A 16 -8.93 7.10 10.96
N ILE A 17 -7.78 6.71 10.40
CA ILE A 17 -6.77 5.87 11.10
C ILE A 17 -6.23 6.54 12.37
N ARG A 18 -6.06 7.86 12.37
CA ARG A 18 -5.60 8.64 13.55
C ARG A 18 -6.56 8.56 14.73
N GLN A 19 -7.80 8.16 14.46
CA GLN A 19 -8.85 8.02 15.46
C GLN A 19 -9.05 6.57 15.88
N VAL A 20 -8.62 5.59 15.06
CA VAL A 20 -8.76 4.16 15.37
C VAL A 20 -8.01 3.88 16.67
N PRO A 21 -8.63 3.24 17.67
CA PRO A 21 -7.97 2.95 18.94
C PRO A 21 -6.66 2.17 18.71
N ARG A 22 -5.55 2.71 19.22
CA ARG A 22 -4.20 2.11 19.09
C ARG A 22 -4.06 0.78 19.81
N THR A 23 -4.87 0.60 20.84
CA THR A 23 -5.05 -0.66 21.54
C THR A 23 -6.46 -1.14 21.28
N SER A 24 -6.61 -2.43 21.00
CA SER A 24 -7.75 -3.17 21.53
C SER A 24 -7.66 -3.05 23.07
N SER A 25 -8.04 -1.89 23.60
CA SER A 25 -8.21 -1.62 25.05
C SER A 25 -9.34 -2.46 25.64
N ARG A 26 -9.99 -3.23 24.78
CA ARG A 26 -10.81 -4.36 25.12
C ARG A 26 -10.09 -5.57 24.52
N GLY A 27 -9.89 -6.63 25.29
CA GLY A 27 -9.08 -7.79 24.90
C GLY A 27 -9.47 -8.42 23.56
N VAL A 28 -8.85 -9.56 23.25
CA VAL A 28 -9.14 -10.41 22.08
C VAL A 28 -10.66 -10.69 21.91
N ASP A 29 -11.46 -10.45 22.95
CA ASP A 29 -12.91 -10.65 23.03
C ASP A 29 -13.80 -9.42 22.80
N SER A 30 -13.28 -8.22 22.46
CA SER A 30 -14.20 -7.15 22.04
C SER A 30 -14.42 -7.17 20.54
N PRO A 31 -15.63 -7.48 20.09
CA PRO A 31 -15.97 -7.41 18.68
C PRO A 31 -15.82 -5.98 18.15
N TRP A 32 -15.46 -5.90 16.88
CA TRP A 32 -15.56 -4.69 16.06
C TRP A 32 -16.92 -4.03 16.27
N ASN A 33 -16.90 -2.74 16.59
CA ASN A 33 -18.12 -1.98 16.72
C ASN A 33 -18.55 -1.49 15.33
N ALA A 34 -19.74 -1.90 14.86
CA ALA A 34 -20.25 -1.47 13.57
C ALA A 34 -20.40 0.06 13.45
N ASP A 35 -20.57 0.79 14.57
CA ASP A 35 -20.59 2.25 14.58
C ASP A 35 -19.21 2.88 14.31
N ASP A 36 -18.13 2.09 14.28
CA ASP A 36 -16.77 2.51 13.90
C ASP A 36 -16.46 2.24 12.42
N ALA A 37 -17.41 1.64 11.68
CA ALA A 37 -17.27 1.38 10.25
C ALA A 37 -17.03 2.67 9.45
N PRO A 38 -15.95 2.74 8.67
CA PRO A 38 -15.75 3.85 7.76
C PRO A 38 -16.68 3.73 6.53
N PRO A 39 -16.92 4.81 5.79
CA PRO A 39 -17.63 4.78 4.52
C PRO A 39 -16.87 4.00 3.43
N LEU A 40 -17.59 3.59 2.38
CA LEU A 40 -17.11 2.67 1.33
C LEU A 40 -15.81 3.15 0.65
N ASP A 41 -15.67 4.45 0.44
CA ASP A 41 -14.49 5.02 -0.21
C ASP A 41 -13.20 4.81 0.61
N VAL A 42 -13.34 4.79 1.95
CA VAL A 42 -12.24 4.52 2.88
C VAL A 42 -11.97 3.02 2.98
N TRP A 43 -13.00 2.17 2.93
CA TRP A 43 -12.83 0.71 2.78
C TRP A 43 -12.05 0.36 1.53
N MET A 44 -12.35 1.01 0.41
CA MET A 44 -11.64 0.83 -0.86
C MET A 44 -10.14 1.16 -0.74
N VAL A 45 -9.79 2.25 -0.04
CA VAL A 45 -8.39 2.61 0.22
C VAL A 45 -7.71 1.57 1.11
N TRP A 46 -8.36 1.14 2.19
CA TRP A 46 -7.80 0.14 3.09
C TRP A 46 -7.61 -1.21 2.41
N HIS A 47 -8.58 -1.65 1.60
CA HIS A 47 -8.49 -2.84 0.76
C HIS A 47 -7.26 -2.78 -0.15
N ALA A 48 -7.08 -1.71 -0.91
CA ALA A 48 -5.90 -1.57 -1.78
C ALA A 48 -4.58 -1.57 -0.99
N TYR A 49 -4.59 -1.08 0.25
CA TYR A 49 -3.42 -1.11 1.12
C TYR A 49 -3.09 -2.53 1.60
N LEU A 50 -4.09 -3.34 1.98
CA LEU A 50 -3.91 -4.75 2.36
C LEU A 50 -3.29 -5.58 1.23
N LEU A 51 -3.62 -5.25 -0.02
CA LEU A 51 -3.05 -5.87 -1.23
C LEU A 51 -1.60 -5.43 -1.53
N ASN A 52 -1.00 -4.62 -0.64
CA ASN A 52 0.44 -4.35 -0.62
C ASN A 52 1.04 -4.96 0.67
N PRO A 53 1.03 -6.29 0.81
CA PRO A 53 1.06 -6.96 2.10
C PRO A 53 2.38 -6.75 2.85
N ARG A 54 3.52 -6.59 2.14
CA ARG A 54 4.80 -6.30 2.77
C ARG A 54 4.86 -4.90 3.38
N CYS A 55 4.39 -3.90 2.63
CA CYS A 55 4.36 -2.51 3.09
C CYS A 55 3.35 -2.36 4.24
N TYR A 56 2.15 -2.91 4.08
CA TYR A 56 1.11 -2.87 5.11
C TYR A 56 1.57 -3.53 6.43
N ALA A 57 2.22 -4.70 6.36
CA ALA A 57 2.72 -5.39 7.54
C ALA A 57 3.87 -4.64 8.25
N GLU A 58 4.69 -3.88 7.51
CA GLU A 58 5.72 -3.03 8.12
C GLU A 58 5.12 -1.75 8.70
N ASP A 59 4.22 -1.10 7.97
CA ASP A 59 3.61 0.18 8.38
C ASP A 59 2.68 0.04 9.58
N THR A 60 1.96 -1.08 9.73
CA THR A 60 1.17 -1.37 10.95
C THR A 60 2.03 -1.64 12.19
N GLN A 61 3.34 -1.75 12.05
CA GLN A 61 4.29 -1.83 13.16
C GLN A 61 5.02 -0.49 13.35
N ARG A 62 5.42 0.15 12.26
CA ARG A 62 6.23 1.38 12.24
C ARG A 62 5.41 2.66 12.47
N VAL A 63 4.19 2.75 11.96
CA VAL A 63 3.40 3.99 12.03
C VAL A 63 2.44 3.89 13.23
N PRO A 64 2.59 4.75 14.27
CA PRO A 64 1.78 4.65 15.49
C PRO A 64 0.26 4.67 15.26
N ASP A 65 -0.19 5.42 14.25
CA ASP A 65 -1.63 5.54 13.92
C ASP A 65 -2.16 4.34 13.12
N LEU A 66 -1.29 3.46 12.61
CA LEU A 66 -1.68 2.25 11.88
C LEU A 66 -1.65 0.99 12.74
N VAL A 67 -1.08 1.04 13.94
CA VAL A 67 -0.99 -0.12 14.86
C VAL A 67 -2.35 -0.75 15.12
N GLY A 68 -3.40 0.07 15.28
CA GLY A 68 -4.76 -0.40 15.49
C GLY A 68 -5.35 -1.20 14.33
N LEU A 69 -4.83 -1.05 13.10
CA LEU A 69 -5.35 -1.77 11.93
C LEU A 69 -4.77 -3.19 11.76
N GLY A 70 -3.64 -3.50 12.38
CA GLY A 70 -2.89 -4.74 12.14
C GLY A 70 -3.70 -6.03 12.38
N GLY A 71 -4.65 -6.00 13.32
CA GLY A 71 -5.56 -7.13 13.62
C GLY A 71 -7.04 -6.83 13.38
N LEU A 72 -7.37 -5.67 12.81
CA LEU A 72 -8.75 -5.17 12.75
C LEU A 72 -9.57 -5.83 11.65
N HIS A 73 -8.96 -6.04 10.48
CA HIS A 73 -9.67 -6.65 9.34
C HIS A 73 -10.17 -8.07 9.65
N GLU A 74 -9.42 -8.84 10.44
CA GLU A 74 -9.84 -10.18 10.85
C GLU A 74 -11.08 -10.15 11.78
N GLN A 75 -11.34 -9.02 12.42
CA GLN A 75 -12.48 -8.81 13.32
C GLN A 75 -13.71 -8.22 12.61
N THR A 76 -13.56 -7.69 11.39
CA THR A 76 -14.64 -6.98 10.68
C THR A 76 -15.65 -7.92 10.03
N GLY A 77 -15.41 -9.23 10.02
CA GLY A 77 -16.37 -10.23 9.50
C GLY A 77 -16.58 -10.13 7.98
N ASP A 78 -17.76 -10.55 7.52
CA ASP A 78 -18.14 -10.51 6.11
C ASP A 78 -18.29 -9.05 5.61
N PRO A 79 -17.45 -8.60 4.66
CA PRO A 79 -17.51 -7.24 4.14
C PRO A 79 -18.88 -6.85 3.57
N THR A 80 -19.66 -7.80 3.05
CA THR A 80 -21.00 -7.53 2.50
C THR A 80 -21.99 -7.07 3.58
N THR A 81 -21.78 -7.48 4.83
CA THR A 81 -22.55 -7.02 5.99
C THR A 81 -22.14 -5.62 6.45
N LEU A 82 -20.91 -5.19 6.16
CA LEU A 82 -20.40 -3.85 6.51
C LEU A 82 -21.09 -2.74 5.71
N PHE A 83 -21.62 -3.06 4.52
CA PHE A 83 -22.26 -2.07 3.63
C PHE A 83 -23.77 -1.97 3.80
N SER A 84 -24.41 -2.95 4.43
CA SER A 84 -25.87 -3.05 4.54
C SER A 84 -26.44 -2.46 5.84
N THR A 85 -25.59 -2.07 6.79
CA THR A 85 -26.01 -1.61 8.14
C THR A 85 -25.28 -0.36 8.63
N THR A 86 -25.16 0.71 7.81
CA THR A 86 -24.70 2.00 8.37
C THR A 86 -25.82 2.66 9.16
N SER A 87 -25.67 2.71 10.48
CA SER A 87 -26.63 3.35 11.39
C SER A 87 -26.46 4.89 11.34
N PRO A 88 -27.49 5.69 11.68
CA PRO A 88 -27.31 7.13 11.89
C PRO A 88 -26.23 7.47 12.92
N ARG A 89 -25.99 6.57 13.89
CA ARG A 89 -24.92 6.71 14.89
C ARG A 89 -23.54 6.58 14.27
N CYS A 90 -23.35 5.67 13.31
CA CYS A 90 -22.11 5.54 12.54
C CYS A 90 -21.76 6.87 11.84
N HIS A 91 -22.75 7.50 11.20
CA HIS A 91 -22.57 8.78 10.50
C HIS A 91 -22.19 9.92 11.48
N GLU A 92 -22.87 10.01 12.63
CA GLU A 92 -22.55 10.98 13.67
C GLU A 92 -21.16 10.73 14.26
N HIS A 93 -20.82 9.47 14.50
CA HIS A 93 -19.54 9.07 15.06
C HIS A 93 -18.39 9.43 14.13
N TRP A 94 -18.53 9.12 12.85
CA TRP A 94 -17.60 9.50 11.79
C TRP A 94 -17.40 11.02 11.75
N LYS A 95 -18.49 11.79 11.68
CA LYS A 95 -18.43 13.25 11.60
C LYS A 95 -17.75 13.85 12.83
N ARG A 96 -18.05 13.33 14.02
CA ARG A 96 -17.41 13.76 15.28
C ARG A 96 -15.90 13.51 15.29
N ARG A 97 -15.45 12.37 14.75
CA ARG A 97 -14.03 11.96 14.80
C ARG A 97 -13.17 12.54 13.68
N THR A 98 -13.73 12.67 12.48
CA THR A 98 -12.98 13.10 11.29
C THR A 98 -13.22 14.56 10.92
N GLY A 99 -14.30 15.15 11.43
CA GLY A 99 -14.78 16.48 11.03
C GLY A 99 -15.39 16.52 9.62
N LEU A 100 -15.57 15.37 8.96
CA LEU A 100 -16.04 15.29 7.58
C LEU A 100 -17.42 14.62 7.47
N PRO A 101 -18.23 14.93 6.44
CA PRO A 101 -19.43 14.19 6.12
C PRO A 101 -19.14 12.69 5.89
N PHE A 102 -20.07 11.81 6.26
CA PHE A 102 -19.94 10.37 6.01
C PHE A 102 -20.05 10.05 4.52
N ASP A 103 -20.99 10.67 3.82
CA ASP A 103 -21.14 10.52 2.37
C ASP A 103 -19.93 11.15 1.65
N PRO A 104 -19.17 10.39 0.83
CA PRO A 104 -18.03 10.94 0.11
C PRO A 104 -18.42 12.01 -0.94
N VAL A 105 -19.63 11.96 -1.49
CA VAL A 105 -20.15 12.97 -2.42
C VAL A 105 -20.41 14.28 -1.68
N GLU A 106 -21.08 14.23 -0.53
CA GLU A 106 -21.26 15.41 0.34
C GLU A 106 -19.89 15.95 0.78
N CYS A 107 -18.97 15.06 1.18
CA CYS A 107 -17.63 15.44 1.58
C CYS A 107 -16.84 16.15 0.47
N SER A 108 -17.03 15.76 -0.79
CA SER A 108 -16.34 16.39 -1.93
C SER A 108 -16.70 17.88 -2.10
N SER A 109 -17.82 18.31 -1.52
CA SER A 109 -18.26 19.71 -1.55
C SER A 109 -17.65 20.56 -0.42
N VAL A 110 -17.08 19.94 0.62
CA VAL A 110 -16.52 20.64 1.79
C VAL A 110 -15.01 20.43 1.95
N LEU A 111 -14.47 19.31 1.49
CA LEU A 111 -13.05 19.00 1.53
C LEU A 111 -12.38 19.54 0.25
N LEU A 112 -12.12 20.83 0.24
CA LEU A 112 -11.63 21.56 -0.94
C LEU A 112 -10.11 21.73 -0.98
N THR A 113 -9.45 21.65 0.18
CA THR A 113 -8.01 21.83 0.34
C THR A 113 -7.36 20.70 1.13
N GLN A 114 -6.08 20.48 0.86
CA GLN A 114 -5.18 19.66 1.64
C GLN A 114 -4.29 20.58 2.49
N ALA A 115 -4.29 20.37 3.80
CA ALA A 115 -3.32 21.01 4.68
C ALA A 115 -1.93 20.38 4.50
N LEU A 116 -0.91 21.21 4.28
CA LEU A 116 0.48 20.83 4.04
C LEU A 116 1.43 21.67 4.90
N GLU A 117 2.39 21.04 5.57
CA GLU A 117 3.45 21.75 6.28
C GLU A 117 4.57 22.12 5.29
N CYS A 118 5.00 23.39 5.25
CA CYS A 118 6.10 23.81 4.39
C CYS A 118 7.42 23.21 4.90
N PRO A 119 8.15 22.40 4.08
CA PRO A 119 9.40 21.80 4.56
C PRO A 119 10.52 22.81 4.84
N SER A 120 10.42 24.02 4.28
CA SER A 120 11.39 25.10 4.49
C SER A 120 11.13 25.87 5.79
N CYS A 121 9.96 26.47 5.98
CA CYS A 121 9.69 27.30 7.17
C CYS A 121 8.81 26.63 8.26
N GLY A 122 8.24 25.45 8.01
CA GLY A 122 7.31 24.78 8.92
C GLY A 122 5.89 25.36 8.95
N GLN A 123 5.61 26.42 8.18
CA GLN A 123 4.29 27.05 8.15
C GLN A 123 3.26 26.13 7.47
N MET A 124 2.05 26.06 8.03
CA MET A 124 0.94 25.34 7.41
C MET A 124 0.37 26.11 6.21
N ASN A 125 0.16 25.39 5.11
CA ASN A 125 -0.39 25.87 3.85
C ASN A 125 -1.62 25.04 3.48
N GLU A 126 -2.53 25.64 2.71
CA GLU A 126 -3.75 24.99 2.23
C GLU A 126 -3.67 24.89 0.71
N ALA A 127 -3.46 23.68 0.20
CA ALA A 127 -3.37 23.41 -1.24
C ALA A 127 -4.74 22.98 -1.78
N PRO A 128 -5.36 23.71 -2.72
CA PRO A 128 -6.58 23.26 -3.37
C PRO A 128 -6.37 21.90 -4.04
N TYR A 129 -7.34 21.00 -3.95
CA TYR A 129 -7.24 19.70 -4.61
C TYR A 129 -7.20 19.82 -6.13
N ILE A 130 -7.98 20.73 -6.70
CA ILE A 130 -8.07 20.96 -8.14
C ILE A 130 -7.98 22.46 -8.39
N THR A 131 -7.16 22.83 -9.36
CA THR A 131 -7.04 24.20 -9.87
C THR A 131 -7.19 24.21 -11.38
N ALA A 132 -7.47 25.39 -11.93
CA ALA A 132 -7.67 25.58 -13.37
C ALA A 132 -6.36 25.48 -14.18
N ASP A 133 -5.22 25.77 -13.55
CA ASP A 133 -3.86 25.72 -14.09
C ASP A 133 -3.17 24.36 -13.89
N GLU A 134 -3.92 23.33 -13.46
CA GLU A 134 -3.45 21.95 -13.27
C GLU A 134 -2.37 21.74 -12.19
N SER A 135 -2.24 22.71 -11.26
CA SER A 135 -1.29 22.70 -10.15
C SER A 135 -1.86 22.17 -8.81
N GLY A 136 -3.14 21.77 -8.77
CA GLY A 136 -3.81 21.30 -7.55
C GLY A 136 -3.25 20.00 -6.97
N PHE A 137 -3.50 19.75 -5.68
CA PHE A 137 -2.95 18.60 -4.94
C PHE A 137 -3.41 17.23 -5.45
N ALA A 138 -4.50 17.14 -6.21
CA ALA A 138 -4.95 15.90 -6.86
C ALA A 138 -4.55 15.82 -8.35
N GLN A 139 -3.73 16.75 -8.84
CA GLN A 139 -3.28 16.81 -10.23
C GLN A 139 -1.81 16.36 -10.34
N GLN A 140 -1.40 15.97 -11.55
CA GLN A 140 -0.08 15.39 -11.80
C GLN A 140 1.04 16.42 -11.57
N GLY A 141 0.83 17.67 -12.00
CA GLY A 141 1.79 18.76 -11.87
C GLY A 141 1.70 19.53 -10.55
N PHE A 142 1.29 18.87 -9.45
CA PHE A 142 1.07 19.57 -8.17
C PHE A 142 2.27 20.43 -7.75
N PHE A 143 2.01 21.72 -7.55
CA PHE A 143 2.89 22.61 -6.80
C PHE A 143 2.09 23.73 -6.12
N ILE A 144 2.63 24.27 -5.03
CA ILE A 144 2.14 25.49 -4.38
C ILE A 144 3.30 26.27 -3.79
N SER A 145 3.24 27.60 -3.82
CA SER A 145 4.21 28.45 -3.12
C SER A 145 3.76 28.66 -1.68
N CYS A 146 4.67 28.48 -0.72
CA CYS A 146 4.39 28.76 0.67
C CYS A 146 4.07 30.25 0.86
N LYS A 147 3.03 30.54 1.65
CA LYS A 147 2.57 31.92 1.90
C LYS A 147 3.55 32.76 2.73
N GLU A 148 4.44 32.12 3.48
CA GLU A 148 5.36 32.78 4.40
C GLU A 148 6.73 33.06 3.75
N ASP A 149 7.40 32.03 3.23
CA ASP A 149 8.77 32.13 2.69
C ASP A 149 8.86 32.00 1.16
N GLY A 150 7.72 31.85 0.47
CA GLY A 150 7.67 31.69 -0.99
C GLY A 150 8.21 30.36 -1.50
N PHE A 151 8.60 29.43 -0.62
CA PHE A 151 9.19 28.16 -1.00
C PHE A 151 8.22 27.30 -1.83
N VAL A 152 8.70 26.72 -2.93
CA VAL A 152 7.87 25.89 -3.82
C VAL A 152 7.74 24.48 -3.25
N ILE A 153 6.52 24.10 -2.89
CA ILE A 153 6.17 22.80 -2.35
C ILE A 153 5.64 21.93 -3.49
N THR A 154 6.29 20.81 -3.76
CA THR A 154 5.85 19.77 -4.71
C THR A 154 5.72 18.42 -4.00
N ARG A 155 5.21 17.38 -4.68
CA ARG A 155 5.19 16.02 -4.12
C ARG A 155 6.59 15.51 -3.76
N GLU A 156 7.57 15.72 -4.64
CA GLU A 156 8.95 15.28 -4.41
C GLU A 156 9.60 15.97 -3.21
N VAL A 157 9.30 17.27 -3.04
CA VAL A 157 9.72 18.05 -1.87
C VAL A 157 9.12 17.49 -0.58
N LEU A 158 7.81 17.18 -0.56
CA LEU A 158 7.13 16.57 0.59
C LEU A 158 7.69 15.17 0.91
N ALA A 159 7.93 14.36 -0.13
CA ALA A 159 8.52 13.03 0.02
C ALA A 159 9.94 13.11 0.60
N THR A 160 10.76 14.06 0.11
CA THR A 160 12.11 14.30 0.61
C THR A 160 12.09 14.81 2.05
N ALA A 161 11.13 15.65 2.41
CA ALA A 161 10.95 16.10 3.79
C ALA A 161 10.66 14.94 4.75
N ARG A 162 9.71 14.06 4.38
CA ARG A 162 9.38 12.87 5.19
C ARG A 162 10.57 11.92 5.31
N PHE A 163 11.27 11.62 4.21
CA PHE A 163 12.49 10.81 4.24
C PHE A 163 13.57 11.43 5.12
N SER A 164 13.76 12.75 5.04
CA SER A 164 14.77 13.44 5.83
C SER A 164 14.48 13.36 7.32
N LYS A 165 13.19 13.37 7.71
CA LYS A 165 12.75 13.13 9.09
C LYS A 165 13.10 11.72 9.56
N ASP A 166 12.76 10.71 8.78
CA ASP A 166 13.05 9.30 9.13
C ASP A 166 14.58 9.03 9.14
N LEU A 167 15.34 9.67 8.25
CA LEU A 167 16.81 9.57 8.21
C LEU A 167 17.48 10.29 9.40
N SER A 168 16.91 11.40 9.86
CA SER A 168 17.41 12.18 11.00
C SER A 168 17.25 11.46 12.35
N SER A 169 16.32 10.51 12.45
CA SER A 169 15.98 9.83 13.71
C SER A 169 17.08 8.88 14.21
N ASP A 170 17.24 8.72 15.52
CA ASP A 170 18.29 7.86 16.11
C ASP A 170 17.91 6.37 16.06
N HIS A 171 18.41 5.68 15.02
CA HIS A 171 18.21 4.24 14.82
C HIS A 171 19.00 3.38 15.80
N SER A 172 20.05 3.90 16.44
CA SER A 172 20.80 3.14 17.44
C SER A 172 20.02 3.03 18.73
N GLN A 173 19.41 4.13 19.20
CA GLN A 173 18.52 4.08 20.35
C GLN A 173 17.29 3.22 20.08
N ALA A 174 16.70 3.32 18.88
CA ALA A 174 15.54 2.54 18.49
C ALA A 174 15.82 1.03 18.38
N GLU A 175 17.00 0.65 17.89
CA GLU A 175 17.48 -0.74 17.92
C GLU A 175 17.56 -1.26 19.35
N MET A 176 18.10 -0.46 20.29
CA MET A 176 18.22 -0.86 21.69
C MET A 176 16.87 -0.93 22.42
N SER A 177 15.93 -0.04 22.11
CA SER A 177 14.59 -0.05 22.72
C SER A 177 13.62 -1.02 22.04
N GLY A 178 13.96 -1.53 20.85
CA GLY A 178 13.05 -2.35 20.05
C GLY A 178 11.90 -1.55 19.41
N ASP A 179 12.03 -0.23 19.28
CA ASP A 179 10.99 0.63 18.72
C ASP A 179 11.11 0.72 17.18
N PRO A 180 10.17 0.13 16.41
CA PRO A 180 10.23 0.18 14.95
C PRO A 180 9.92 1.57 14.38
N ALA A 181 9.32 2.50 15.13
CA ALA A 181 8.67 3.69 14.58
C ALA A 181 9.61 4.73 13.96
N THR A 182 10.89 4.67 14.31
CA THR A 182 11.90 5.65 13.91
C THR A 182 12.68 5.25 12.66
N PHE A 183 12.54 4.00 12.20
CA PHE A 183 13.30 3.47 11.08
C PHE A 183 12.75 3.95 9.73
N LEU A 184 13.60 3.91 8.71
CA LEU A 184 13.19 4.20 7.33
C LEU A 184 12.11 3.20 6.88
N ALA A 185 11.10 3.68 6.17
CA ALA A 185 10.14 2.80 5.51
C ALA A 185 10.80 1.80 4.54
N ASN A 186 10.20 0.61 4.41
CA ASN A 186 10.68 -0.54 3.63
C ASN A 186 12.06 -1.07 4.06
N SER A 187 12.48 -0.84 5.30
CA SER A 187 13.81 -1.23 5.80
C SER A 187 13.79 -2.35 6.84
N LEU A 188 12.66 -2.57 7.53
CA LEU A 188 12.57 -3.47 8.68
C LEU A 188 12.29 -4.92 8.29
N ARG A 189 11.47 -5.16 7.26
CA ARG A 189 11.09 -6.53 6.86
C ARG A 189 12.10 -7.19 5.93
N THR A 190 12.26 -8.50 6.11
CA THR A 190 12.89 -9.41 5.14
C THR A 190 11.90 -10.55 4.83
N PRO A 191 12.16 -11.41 3.83
CA PRO A 191 11.29 -12.56 3.58
C PRO A 191 11.19 -13.50 4.80
N THR A 192 12.19 -13.58 5.67
CA THR A 192 12.19 -14.55 6.78
C THR A 192 12.03 -13.90 8.16
N LYS A 193 12.20 -12.58 8.27
CA LYS A 193 12.04 -11.84 9.52
C LYS A 193 11.04 -10.71 9.36
N GLN A 194 10.09 -10.65 10.29
CA GLN A 194 9.09 -9.61 10.37
C GLN A 194 9.68 -8.26 10.81
N LEU A 195 10.69 -8.28 11.68
CA LEU A 195 11.45 -7.11 12.12
C LEU A 195 12.94 -7.46 12.15
N ASP A 196 13.75 -6.72 11.39
CA ASP A 196 15.21 -6.82 11.37
C ASP A 196 15.81 -5.42 11.60
N LEU A 197 15.88 -5.04 12.89
CA LEU A 197 16.35 -3.71 13.32
C LEU A 197 17.81 -3.45 12.93
N VAL A 198 18.65 -4.49 13.04
CA VAL A 198 20.06 -4.44 12.65
C VAL A 198 20.19 -4.09 11.17
N ARG A 199 19.41 -4.78 10.32
CA ARG A 199 19.38 -4.50 8.89
C ARG A 199 18.82 -3.11 8.58
N ALA A 200 17.77 -2.69 9.27
CA ALA A 200 17.17 -1.36 9.07
C ALA A 200 18.18 -0.24 9.38
N LYS A 201 18.92 -0.37 10.48
CA LYS A 201 20.04 0.53 10.82
C LYS A 201 21.15 0.50 9.76
N MET A 202 21.56 -0.69 9.30
CA MET A 202 22.55 -0.79 8.21
C MET A 202 22.09 -0.09 6.94
N ILE A 203 20.79 -0.09 6.63
CA ILE A 203 20.25 0.66 5.49
C ILE A 203 20.41 2.16 5.68
N LYS A 204 20.12 2.69 6.87
CA LYS A 204 20.40 4.09 7.17
C LYS A 204 21.87 4.42 6.92
N GLU A 205 22.80 3.59 7.41
CA GLU A 205 24.23 3.79 7.18
C GLU A 205 24.61 3.79 5.69
N LEU A 206 23.92 3.02 4.85
CA LEU A 206 24.11 3.08 3.39
C LEU A 206 23.69 4.44 2.80
N PHE A 207 22.59 5.02 3.27
CA PHE A 207 22.17 6.36 2.83
C PHE A 207 23.13 7.45 3.34
N LEU A 208 23.58 7.37 4.60
CA LEU A 208 24.56 8.30 5.15
C LEU A 208 25.90 8.20 4.41
N GLY A 209 26.39 6.98 4.15
CA GLY A 209 27.62 6.76 3.38
C GLY A 209 27.54 7.24 1.93
N ALA A 210 26.34 7.30 1.35
CA ALA A 210 26.12 7.92 0.04
C ALA A 210 26.16 9.46 0.08
N LEU A 211 25.94 10.06 1.25
CA LEU A 211 25.79 11.50 1.45
C LEU A 211 26.69 12.01 2.59
N PRO A 212 28.01 12.16 2.38
CA PRO A 212 28.96 12.51 3.45
C PRO A 212 28.62 13.81 4.20
N ALA A 213 28.07 14.81 3.50
CA ALA A 213 27.63 16.06 4.13
C ALA A 213 26.41 15.87 5.06
N VAL A 214 25.52 14.94 4.73
CA VAL A 214 24.39 14.55 5.59
C VAL A 214 24.90 13.73 6.77
N ASP A 215 25.80 12.76 6.55
CA ASP A 215 26.42 11.95 7.59
C ASP A 215 27.10 12.81 8.67
N GLU A 216 27.88 13.81 8.26
CA GLU A 216 28.51 14.77 9.17
C GLU A 216 27.50 15.57 10.00
N LYS A 217 26.35 15.95 9.42
CA LYS A 217 25.28 16.65 10.14
C LYS A 217 24.64 15.73 11.18
N VAL A 218 24.31 14.49 10.79
CA VAL A 218 23.70 13.49 11.69
C VAL A 218 24.63 13.16 12.86
N LYS A 219 25.94 13.02 12.63
CA LYS A 219 26.93 12.74 13.69
C LYS A 219 27.12 13.89 14.68
N LYS A 220 26.92 15.13 14.25
CA LYS A 220 27.06 16.34 15.10
C LYS A 220 25.76 16.72 15.80
N ALA A 221 24.64 16.21 15.33
CA ALA A 221 23.34 16.54 15.88
C ALA A 221 23.19 16.00 17.31
N THR A 222 22.40 16.73 18.10
CA THR A 222 21.99 16.30 19.44
C THR A 222 20.51 15.97 19.42
N ALA A 223 20.00 15.32 20.48
CA ALA A 223 18.57 15.02 20.60
C ALA A 223 17.66 16.27 20.59
N ALA A 224 18.21 17.47 20.75
CA ALA A 224 17.49 18.74 20.70
C ALA A 224 17.48 19.40 19.30
N ASP A 225 18.12 18.80 18.30
CA ASP A 225 18.20 19.36 16.95
C ASP A 225 16.91 19.10 16.16
N HIS A 226 15.90 19.93 16.44
CA HIS A 226 14.60 19.90 15.76
C HIS A 226 14.68 20.27 14.27
N ASP A 227 15.82 20.84 13.84
CA ASP A 227 16.02 21.35 12.48
C ASP A 227 16.87 20.40 11.62
N LEU A 228 17.38 19.30 12.18
CA LEU A 228 18.23 18.34 11.46
C LEU A 228 17.53 17.81 10.19
N ALA A 229 16.26 17.41 10.30
CA ALA A 229 15.49 16.93 9.16
C ALA A 229 15.43 17.97 8.02
N ARG A 230 15.27 19.25 8.36
CA ARG A 230 15.27 20.36 7.39
C ARG A 230 16.65 20.53 6.77
N ALA A 231 17.71 20.49 7.57
CA ALA A 231 19.08 20.61 7.09
C ALA A 231 19.46 19.47 6.13
N ILE A 232 18.97 18.25 6.38
CA ILE A 232 19.12 17.10 5.47
C ILE A 232 18.37 17.35 4.16
N GLY A 233 17.12 17.81 4.22
CA GLY A 233 16.31 18.15 3.05
C GLY A 233 16.96 19.22 2.17
N GLN A 234 17.51 20.27 2.79
CA GLN A 234 18.29 21.31 2.11
C GLN A 234 19.56 20.75 1.44
N GLU A 235 20.28 19.86 2.11
CA GLU A 235 21.50 19.23 1.57
C GLU A 235 21.21 18.32 0.36
N LEU A 236 20.02 17.71 0.33
CA LEU A 236 19.50 16.94 -0.80
C LEU A 236 18.95 17.83 -1.92
N GLY A 237 18.71 19.12 -1.66
CA GLY A 237 18.03 20.02 -2.58
C GLY A 237 16.56 19.65 -2.80
N TRP A 238 15.93 19.00 -1.81
CA TRP A 238 14.53 18.57 -1.84
C TRP A 238 14.15 17.65 -3.01
N ASN A 239 15.11 16.87 -3.51
CA ASN A 239 14.92 15.87 -4.55
C ASN A 239 15.94 14.72 -4.41
N TRP A 240 15.83 13.70 -5.26
CA TRP A 240 16.69 12.50 -5.18
C TRP A 240 17.93 12.55 -6.05
N SER A 241 18.07 13.53 -6.95
CA SER A 241 19.06 13.53 -8.03
C SER A 241 20.50 13.41 -7.51
N LYS A 242 20.82 14.14 -6.43
CA LYS A 242 22.15 14.09 -5.79
C LYS A 242 22.47 12.69 -5.28
N LEU A 243 21.54 12.07 -4.56
CA LEU A 243 21.68 10.71 -4.04
C LEU A 243 21.76 9.68 -5.18
N GLN A 244 20.88 9.78 -6.18
CA GLN A 244 20.83 8.87 -7.33
C GLN A 244 22.08 8.94 -8.21
N GLY A 245 22.77 10.10 -8.22
CA GLY A 245 24.04 10.29 -8.90
C GLY A 245 25.21 9.51 -8.28
N THR A 246 25.11 9.13 -7.00
CA THR A 246 26.21 8.51 -6.24
C THR A 246 26.52 7.07 -6.70
N THR A 247 27.78 6.66 -6.55
CA THR A 247 28.22 5.28 -6.82
C THR A 247 27.53 4.27 -5.90
N VAL A 248 27.30 4.65 -4.63
CA VAL A 248 26.62 3.82 -3.64
C VAL A 248 25.20 3.50 -4.12
N TYR A 249 24.43 4.52 -4.53
CA TYR A 249 23.09 4.33 -5.07
C TYR A 249 23.09 3.45 -6.32
N LYS A 250 23.95 3.73 -7.30
CA LYS A 250 24.02 2.95 -8.55
C LYS A 250 24.31 1.48 -8.30
N THR A 251 25.18 1.17 -7.34
CA THR A 251 25.55 -0.21 -6.98
C THR A 251 24.46 -0.93 -6.18
N ARG A 252 23.63 -0.19 -5.44
CA ARG A 252 22.58 -0.73 -4.56
C ARG A 252 21.17 -0.26 -4.96
N SER A 253 20.97 0.04 -6.23
CA SER A 253 19.80 0.75 -6.75
C SER A 253 18.49 0.07 -6.38
N ARG A 254 18.38 -1.26 -6.56
CA ARG A 254 17.19 -2.03 -6.20
C ARG A 254 16.78 -1.87 -4.73
N LEU A 255 17.75 -1.85 -3.81
CA LEU A 255 17.47 -1.71 -2.39
C LEU A 255 17.11 -0.27 -2.04
N MET A 256 17.93 0.70 -2.46
CA MET A 256 17.74 2.10 -2.11
C MET A 256 16.50 2.67 -2.79
N SER A 257 16.21 2.30 -4.04
CA SER A 257 14.98 2.67 -4.73
C SER A 257 13.75 2.15 -4.01
N ARG A 258 13.77 0.91 -3.48
CA ARG A 258 12.64 0.37 -2.72
C ARG A 258 12.31 1.20 -1.47
N VAL A 259 13.33 1.71 -0.80
CA VAL A 259 13.16 2.61 0.35
C VAL A 259 12.62 3.96 -0.14
N LEU A 260 13.22 4.57 -1.17
CA LEU A 260 12.77 5.86 -1.69
C LEU A 260 11.31 5.83 -2.20
N MET A 261 10.87 4.74 -2.84
CA MET A 261 9.49 4.55 -3.31
C MET A 261 8.43 4.50 -2.20
N ALA A 262 8.86 4.38 -0.94
CA ALA A 262 7.97 4.49 0.21
C ALA A 262 7.57 5.94 0.53
N TYR A 263 8.26 6.93 -0.04
CA TYR A 263 8.05 8.35 0.20
C TYR A 263 7.45 8.99 -1.05
N ASN A 264 6.17 9.35 -0.98
CA ASN A 264 5.41 9.90 -2.11
C ASN A 264 4.82 11.28 -1.82
N ASP A 265 4.45 11.53 -0.55
CA ASP A 265 4.00 12.81 -0.01
C ASP A 265 4.29 12.86 1.50
N GLN A 266 3.63 13.77 2.23
CA GLN A 266 3.79 13.94 3.68
C GLN A 266 3.11 12.84 4.53
N ARG A 267 2.20 12.04 3.95
CA ARG A 267 1.44 11.04 4.69
C ARG A 267 2.34 9.87 5.06
N PRO A 268 2.03 9.10 6.12
CA PRO A 268 2.95 8.12 6.68
C PRO A 268 3.02 6.78 5.93
N PHE A 269 2.22 6.61 4.87
CA PHE A 269 2.08 5.36 4.13
C PHE A 269 3.31 5.06 3.26
N SER A 270 3.81 3.84 3.30
CA SER A 270 4.91 3.37 2.42
C SER A 270 4.41 2.94 1.04
N VAL A 271 3.11 3.15 0.77
CA VAL A 271 2.44 2.87 -0.49
C VAL A 271 1.85 4.17 -1.02
N GLU A 272 2.00 4.42 -2.31
CA GLU A 272 1.26 5.47 -3.01
C GLU A 272 -0.20 4.99 -3.19
N LEU A 273 -1.04 5.28 -2.19
CA LEU A 273 -2.38 4.70 -2.05
C LEU A 273 -3.33 5.11 -3.17
N VAL A 274 -3.17 6.28 -3.78
CA VAL A 274 -4.04 6.71 -4.89
C VAL A 274 -3.82 5.80 -6.09
N GLY A 275 -2.57 5.63 -6.51
CA GLY A 275 -2.19 4.72 -7.57
C GLY A 275 -2.53 3.27 -7.25
N ALA A 276 -2.39 2.82 -6.00
CA ALA A 276 -2.79 1.47 -5.60
C ALA A 276 -4.30 1.24 -5.82
N VAL A 277 -5.16 2.15 -5.37
CA VAL A 277 -6.61 2.08 -5.61
C VAL A 277 -6.94 2.09 -7.11
N LEU A 278 -6.28 2.97 -7.88
CA LEU A 278 -6.50 3.04 -9.33
C LEU A 278 -6.11 1.74 -10.05
N ARG A 279 -5.01 1.09 -9.66
CA ARG A 279 -4.61 -0.21 -10.21
C ARG A 279 -5.61 -1.31 -9.86
N GLN A 280 -6.11 -1.33 -8.62
CA GLN A 280 -7.16 -2.27 -8.22
C GLN A 280 -8.47 -2.07 -9.00
N GLY A 281 -8.80 -0.83 -9.40
CA GLY A 281 -9.93 -0.57 -10.28
C GLY A 281 -9.85 -1.32 -11.63
N SER A 282 -8.65 -1.49 -12.19
CA SER A 282 -8.43 -2.29 -13.40
C SER A 282 -8.70 -3.77 -13.17
N PHE A 283 -8.23 -4.31 -12.03
CA PHE A 283 -8.51 -5.70 -11.64
C PHE A 283 -10.01 -5.95 -11.46
N VAL A 284 -10.70 -5.08 -10.70
CA VAL A 284 -12.15 -5.17 -10.49
C VAL A 284 -12.92 -5.11 -11.80
N THR A 285 -12.51 -4.25 -12.75
CA THR A 285 -13.13 -4.19 -14.09
C THR A 285 -13.02 -5.52 -14.82
N LYS A 286 -11.84 -6.16 -14.81
CA LYS A 286 -11.65 -7.49 -15.41
C LYS A 286 -12.54 -8.55 -14.77
N MET A 287 -12.66 -8.55 -13.44
CA MET A 287 -13.53 -9.50 -12.74
C MET A 287 -15.01 -9.25 -13.05
N SER A 288 -15.40 -7.98 -13.22
CA SER A 288 -16.76 -7.60 -13.62
C SER A 288 -17.07 -8.01 -15.05
N ASP A 289 -16.13 -7.81 -15.99
CA ASP A 289 -16.26 -8.23 -17.39
C ASP A 289 -16.37 -9.76 -17.54
N LEU A 290 -15.75 -10.52 -16.62
CA LEU A 290 -15.92 -11.97 -16.51
C LEU A 290 -17.28 -12.38 -15.92
N GLY A 291 -18.06 -11.46 -15.38
CA GLY A 291 -19.32 -11.71 -14.71
C GLY A 291 -19.20 -12.17 -13.24
N TRP A 292 -17.98 -12.27 -12.70
CA TRP A 292 -17.75 -12.81 -11.35
C TRP A 292 -18.28 -11.92 -10.22
N THR A 293 -18.54 -10.64 -10.51
CA THR A 293 -19.13 -9.69 -9.55
C THR A 293 -20.65 -9.62 -9.62
N ALA A 294 -21.29 -10.39 -10.52
CA ALA A 294 -22.74 -10.34 -10.69
C ALA A 294 -23.43 -10.95 -9.45
N PRO A 295 -24.51 -10.33 -8.94
CA PRO A 295 -25.29 -10.92 -7.86
C PRO A 295 -25.75 -12.34 -8.22
N GLY A 296 -25.54 -13.27 -7.30
CA GLY A 296 -25.91 -14.68 -7.46
C GLY A 296 -25.02 -15.50 -8.40
N CYS A 297 -23.89 -14.95 -8.87
CA CYS A 297 -22.96 -15.63 -9.80
C CYS A 297 -22.48 -17.01 -9.30
N PHE A 298 -22.41 -17.21 -7.98
CA PHE A 298 -21.91 -18.44 -7.35
C PHE A 298 -22.95 -19.14 -6.46
N ASP A 299 -24.24 -18.86 -6.65
CA ASP A 299 -25.30 -19.44 -5.81
C ASP A 299 -25.53 -20.92 -6.12
N ALA A 300 -25.29 -21.35 -7.36
CA ALA A 300 -25.44 -22.75 -7.73
C ALA A 300 -24.19 -23.57 -7.37
N PRO A 301 -24.32 -24.81 -6.87
CA PRO A 301 -23.17 -25.67 -6.55
C PRO A 301 -22.23 -25.95 -7.73
N VAL A 302 -22.74 -25.86 -8.97
CA VAL A 302 -21.92 -25.98 -10.18
C VAL A 302 -20.96 -24.79 -10.34
N ASP A 303 -21.41 -23.58 -10.01
CA ASP A 303 -20.64 -22.35 -10.18
C ASP A 303 -19.61 -22.19 -9.05
N GLN A 304 -19.93 -22.68 -7.84
CA GLN A 304 -18.97 -22.75 -6.73
C GLN A 304 -17.72 -23.60 -7.06
N ARG A 305 -17.81 -24.53 -8.02
CA ARG A 305 -16.63 -25.27 -8.48
C ARG A 305 -15.55 -24.36 -9.06
N ALA A 306 -15.92 -23.23 -9.67
CA ALA A 306 -14.95 -22.26 -10.14
C ALA A 306 -14.12 -21.67 -8.99
N LEU A 307 -14.76 -21.38 -7.85
CA LEU A 307 -14.08 -20.88 -6.65
C LEU A 307 -13.17 -21.95 -6.03
N HIS A 308 -13.63 -23.21 -5.93
CA HIS A 308 -12.78 -24.31 -5.46
C HIS A 308 -11.58 -24.54 -6.37
N HIS A 309 -11.76 -24.41 -7.68
CA HIS A 309 -10.68 -24.53 -8.66
C HIS A 309 -9.67 -23.38 -8.52
N ALA A 310 -10.14 -22.13 -8.37
CA ALA A 310 -9.28 -20.97 -8.11
C ALA A 310 -8.43 -21.17 -6.84
N SER A 311 -9.04 -21.64 -5.74
CA SER A 311 -8.34 -21.95 -4.49
C SER A 311 -7.30 -23.06 -4.65
N ALA A 312 -7.63 -24.15 -5.35
CA ALA A 312 -6.69 -25.24 -5.61
C ALA A 312 -5.50 -24.79 -6.46
N ARG A 313 -5.76 -23.98 -7.50
CA ARG A 313 -4.72 -23.38 -8.35
C ARG A 313 -3.86 -22.39 -7.59
N TYR A 314 -4.44 -21.61 -6.67
CA TYR A 314 -3.69 -20.74 -5.79
C TYR A 314 -2.73 -21.52 -4.88
N HIS A 315 -3.17 -22.63 -4.28
CA HIS A 315 -2.27 -23.50 -3.50
C HIS A 315 -1.12 -24.06 -4.35
N ALA A 316 -1.40 -24.52 -5.57
CA ALA A 316 -0.37 -24.95 -6.51
C ALA A 316 0.58 -23.80 -6.91
N PHE A 317 0.07 -22.57 -7.00
CA PHE A 317 0.89 -21.39 -7.25
C PHE A 317 1.84 -21.06 -6.10
N LEU A 318 1.39 -21.17 -4.84
CA LEU A 318 2.26 -21.03 -3.68
C LEU A 318 3.35 -22.10 -3.66
N ASP A 319 2.99 -23.34 -3.96
CA ASP A 319 3.93 -24.47 -4.07
C ASP A 319 4.99 -24.22 -5.17
N LEU A 320 4.59 -23.65 -6.30
CA LEU A 320 5.53 -23.21 -7.35
C LEU A 320 6.50 -22.14 -6.83
N MET A 321 6.00 -21.13 -6.11
CA MET A 321 6.81 -20.06 -5.48
C MET A 321 7.76 -20.55 -4.39
N THR A 322 7.45 -21.66 -3.71
CA THR A 322 8.33 -22.31 -2.74
C THR A 322 9.58 -22.88 -3.44
N THR A 323 9.40 -23.48 -4.62
CA THR A 323 10.49 -24.19 -5.32
C THR A 323 11.36 -23.31 -6.21
N SER A 324 10.99 -22.04 -6.41
CA SER A 324 11.79 -21.07 -7.17
C SER A 324 11.77 -19.70 -6.50
N PRO A 325 12.52 -19.51 -5.40
CA PRO A 325 12.41 -18.31 -4.55
C PRO A 325 12.71 -16.97 -5.25
N ASP A 326 13.62 -17.01 -6.24
CA ASP A 326 14.05 -15.83 -7.00
C ASP A 326 13.26 -15.63 -8.30
N ALA A 327 12.35 -16.55 -8.64
CA ALA A 327 11.55 -16.45 -9.86
C ALA A 327 10.39 -15.47 -9.69
N PHE A 328 10.12 -14.71 -10.75
CA PHE A 328 8.94 -13.87 -10.87
C PHE A 328 7.84 -14.67 -11.57
N PHE A 329 6.76 -14.99 -10.84
CA PHE A 329 5.60 -15.69 -11.36
C PHE A 329 4.40 -14.76 -11.44
N VAL A 330 3.66 -14.84 -12.55
CA VAL A 330 2.51 -13.99 -12.85
C VAL A 330 1.24 -14.81 -12.67
N PRO A 331 0.35 -14.45 -11.71
CA PRO A 331 -0.88 -15.18 -11.48
C PRO A 331 -1.88 -14.97 -12.64
N THR A 332 -2.74 -15.97 -12.85
CA THR A 332 -3.97 -15.82 -13.64
C THR A 332 -5.06 -15.14 -12.80
N LEU A 333 -6.12 -14.60 -13.41
CA LEU A 333 -7.12 -13.78 -12.69
C LEU A 333 -7.79 -14.52 -11.52
N ASP A 334 -8.07 -15.81 -11.67
CA ASP A 334 -8.63 -16.67 -10.64
C ASP A 334 -7.64 -16.90 -9.49
N ILE A 335 -6.37 -17.15 -9.81
CA ILE A 335 -5.29 -17.29 -8.81
C ILE A 335 -5.07 -15.97 -8.08
N ASP A 336 -5.05 -14.84 -8.80
CA ASP A 336 -4.83 -13.51 -8.23
C ASP A 336 -6.00 -13.11 -7.31
N LEU A 337 -7.25 -13.41 -7.68
CA LEU A 337 -8.41 -13.20 -6.81
C LEU A 337 -8.31 -14.01 -5.50
N ALA A 338 -7.97 -15.30 -5.60
CA ALA A 338 -7.79 -16.15 -4.43
C ALA A 338 -6.63 -15.65 -3.54
N TRP A 339 -5.55 -15.16 -4.18
CA TRP A 339 -4.41 -14.59 -3.47
C TRP A 339 -4.77 -13.27 -2.77
N HIS A 340 -5.42 -12.32 -3.46
CA HIS A 340 -5.92 -11.08 -2.86
C HIS A 340 -6.81 -11.39 -1.67
N THR A 341 -7.74 -12.35 -1.81
CA THR A 341 -8.63 -12.78 -0.72
C THR A 341 -7.84 -13.23 0.52
N HIS A 342 -6.78 -14.02 0.33
CA HIS A 342 -5.92 -14.44 1.44
C HIS A 342 -5.15 -13.25 2.06
N GLN A 343 -4.67 -12.30 1.24
CA GLN A 343 -3.95 -11.11 1.72
C GLN A 343 -4.80 -10.18 2.58
N LEU A 344 -6.13 -10.15 2.38
CA LEU A 344 -7.04 -9.35 3.21
C LEU A 344 -6.95 -9.73 4.70
N SER A 345 -6.67 -11.00 5.01
CA SER A 345 -6.37 -11.45 6.38
C SER A 345 -4.88 -11.29 6.69
N ALA A 346 -4.39 -10.05 6.81
CA ALA A 346 -2.96 -9.74 6.83
C ALA A 346 -2.11 -10.54 7.85
N SER A 347 -2.61 -10.74 9.08
CA SER A 347 -1.90 -11.52 10.11
C SER A 347 -1.85 -13.00 9.76
N THR A 348 -2.99 -13.56 9.36
CA THR A 348 -3.14 -14.93 8.85
C THR A 348 -2.27 -15.17 7.62
N TYR A 349 -2.28 -14.27 6.65
CA TYR A 349 -1.45 -14.33 5.43
C TYR A 349 0.04 -14.39 5.76
N ASN A 350 0.48 -13.51 6.65
CA ASN A 350 1.85 -13.47 7.11
C ASN A 350 2.27 -14.77 7.81
N SER A 351 1.43 -15.28 8.71
CA SER A 351 1.66 -16.55 9.41
C SER A 351 1.74 -17.72 8.42
N ASN A 352 0.76 -17.85 7.53
CA ASN A 352 0.71 -18.90 6.51
C ASN A 352 1.93 -18.87 5.59
N CYS A 353 2.37 -17.70 5.12
CA CYS A 353 3.56 -17.60 4.28
C CYS A 353 4.81 -18.14 4.99
N LEU A 354 5.02 -17.75 6.25
CA LEU A 354 6.17 -18.21 7.03
C LEU A 354 6.10 -19.72 7.34
N HIS A 355 4.92 -20.24 7.71
CA HIS A 355 4.77 -21.66 8.07
C HIS A 355 4.75 -22.60 6.87
N LEU A 356 4.08 -22.23 5.77
CA LEU A 356 3.88 -23.12 4.62
C LEU A 356 4.96 -22.95 3.55
N ILE A 357 5.50 -21.75 3.38
CA ILE A 357 6.45 -21.41 2.30
C ILE A 357 7.85 -21.17 2.85
N GLY A 358 8.00 -20.95 4.16
CA GLY A 358 9.28 -20.63 4.81
C GLY A 358 9.74 -19.19 4.61
N ARG A 359 8.97 -18.38 3.86
CA ARG A 359 9.24 -16.96 3.60
C ARG A 359 7.95 -16.21 3.30
N PHE A 360 7.92 -14.93 3.63
CA PHE A 360 6.90 -13.98 3.23
C PHE A 360 6.92 -13.79 1.72
N ILE A 361 5.76 -13.93 1.09
CA ILE A 361 5.55 -13.65 -0.32
C ILE A 361 4.95 -12.26 -0.44
N ASP A 362 5.61 -11.41 -1.23
CA ASP A 362 5.12 -10.06 -1.52
C ASP A 362 4.27 -10.07 -2.79
N HIS A 363 3.41 -9.06 -2.93
CA HIS A 363 2.61 -8.83 -4.13
C HIS A 363 2.95 -7.45 -4.68
N ASP A 364 3.68 -7.44 -5.80
CA ASP A 364 4.07 -6.22 -6.49
C ASP A 364 3.14 -6.00 -7.68
N ASP A 365 2.19 -5.07 -7.53
CA ASP A 365 1.21 -4.72 -8.56
C ASP A 365 1.71 -3.61 -9.51
N LYS A 366 2.96 -3.16 -9.39
CA LYS A 366 3.55 -2.05 -10.17
C LYS A 366 4.37 -2.52 -11.38
N VAL A 367 4.29 -3.78 -11.76
CA VAL A 367 5.12 -4.36 -12.82
C VAL A 367 4.67 -3.86 -14.21
N GLU A 368 5.62 -3.41 -15.02
CA GLU A 368 5.36 -2.93 -16.39
C GLU A 368 4.92 -4.06 -17.33
N GLY A 369 4.12 -3.72 -18.36
CA GLY A 369 3.47 -4.69 -19.27
C GLY A 369 4.42 -5.64 -20.00
N GLY A 370 5.62 -5.19 -20.39
CA GLY A 370 6.60 -6.05 -21.06
C GLY A 370 7.17 -7.14 -20.15
N HIS A 371 7.51 -6.78 -18.91
CA HIS A 371 8.00 -7.71 -17.90
C HIS A 371 6.91 -8.70 -17.44
N LEU A 372 5.64 -8.29 -17.49
CA LEU A 372 4.50 -9.16 -17.20
C LEU A 372 4.36 -10.27 -18.25
N ALA A 373 4.55 -9.99 -19.54
CA ALA A 373 4.43 -11.00 -20.59
C ALA A 373 5.52 -12.10 -20.47
N ASP A 374 6.78 -11.69 -20.30
CA ASP A 374 7.89 -12.63 -20.13
C ASP A 374 7.74 -13.48 -18.84
N GLY A 375 7.31 -12.84 -17.75
CA GLY A 375 7.02 -13.51 -16.47
C GLY A 375 5.88 -14.51 -16.59
N TYR A 376 4.85 -14.17 -17.37
CA TYR A 376 3.72 -15.07 -17.63
C TYR A 376 4.14 -16.31 -18.42
N ASP A 377 4.94 -16.15 -19.46
CA ASP A 377 5.48 -17.27 -20.25
C ASP A 377 6.39 -18.17 -19.40
N ALA A 378 7.21 -17.57 -18.53
CA ALA A 378 8.02 -18.32 -17.57
C ALA A 378 7.14 -19.11 -16.59
N THR A 379 6.06 -18.51 -16.12
CA THR A 379 5.08 -19.17 -15.23
C THR A 379 4.42 -20.34 -15.93
N CYS A 380 4.00 -20.20 -17.19
CA CYS A 380 3.40 -21.28 -17.97
C CYS A 380 4.34 -22.49 -18.09
N ARG A 381 5.62 -22.25 -18.39
CA ARG A 381 6.64 -23.31 -18.50
C ARG A 381 6.89 -23.99 -17.17
N ALA A 382 7.08 -23.21 -16.10
CA ALA A 382 7.37 -23.74 -14.76
C ALA A 382 6.18 -24.53 -14.21
N TRP A 383 4.95 -24.06 -14.43
CA TRP A 383 3.73 -24.75 -14.04
C TRP A 383 3.58 -26.11 -14.75
N ASN A 384 3.74 -26.15 -16.07
CA ASN A 384 3.66 -27.41 -16.82
C ASN A 384 4.79 -28.39 -16.41
N ALA A 385 5.99 -27.88 -16.16
CA ALA A 385 7.10 -28.70 -15.69
C ALA A 385 6.83 -29.30 -14.29
N ARG A 386 6.17 -28.55 -13.40
CA ARG A 386 5.89 -28.98 -12.02
C ARG A 386 4.68 -29.89 -11.90
N PHE A 387 3.60 -29.58 -12.63
CA PHE A 387 2.30 -30.22 -12.44
C PHE A 387 1.85 -31.08 -13.63
N GLY A 388 2.56 -31.05 -14.76
CA GLY A 388 2.19 -31.82 -15.96
C GLY A 388 0.89 -31.38 -16.64
N VAL A 389 0.37 -30.21 -16.30
CA VAL A 389 -0.87 -29.64 -16.86
C VAL A 389 -0.62 -28.22 -17.36
N GLN A 390 -1.43 -27.75 -18.31
CA GLN A 390 -1.32 -26.39 -18.81
C GLN A 390 -1.70 -25.35 -17.75
N TYR A 391 -1.00 -24.21 -17.74
CA TYR A 391 -1.26 -23.15 -16.76
C TYR A 391 -2.61 -22.46 -17.01
N MET A 392 -2.92 -22.16 -18.28
CA MET A 392 -4.29 -21.84 -18.69
C MET A 392 -4.97 -23.11 -19.15
N GLN A 393 -6.04 -23.48 -18.46
CA GLN A 393 -7.06 -24.30 -19.08
C GLN A 393 -7.99 -23.32 -19.79
N CYS A 394 -8.14 -23.44 -21.12
CA CYS A 394 -9.16 -22.68 -21.87
C CYS A 394 -10.61 -23.05 -21.47
N ASP A 395 -10.76 -23.87 -20.42
CA ASP A 395 -12.00 -24.39 -19.87
C ASP A 395 -12.44 -23.63 -18.60
N CYS A 396 -12.13 -22.34 -18.44
CA CYS A 396 -12.89 -21.52 -17.49
C CYS A 396 -14.34 -21.50 -18.01
N PRO A 397 -15.28 -22.22 -17.38
CA PRO A 397 -16.66 -22.05 -17.74
C PRO A 397 -17.01 -20.65 -17.24
N LEU A 398 -17.35 -19.74 -18.14
CA LEU A 398 -18.20 -18.63 -17.74
C LEU A 398 -19.40 -19.24 -17.01
N PRO A 399 -19.89 -18.65 -15.91
CA PRO A 399 -21.11 -19.12 -15.26
C PRO A 399 -22.20 -19.28 -16.33
N GLY A 400 -22.69 -20.51 -16.52
CA GLY A 400 -23.65 -20.87 -17.57
C GLY A 400 -23.10 -21.39 -18.92
N ALA A 401 -21.79 -21.44 -19.14
CA ALA A 401 -21.19 -22.10 -20.33
C ALA A 401 -20.72 -23.52 -19.98
N SER A 402 -21.30 -24.53 -20.63
CA SER A 402 -20.81 -25.92 -20.52
C SER A 402 -19.37 -26.02 -21.03
N VAL A 403 -18.54 -26.80 -20.34
CA VAL A 403 -17.17 -27.18 -20.76
C VAL A 403 -17.16 -27.52 -22.25
N GLY A 404 -16.42 -26.75 -23.06
CA GLY A 404 -16.25 -27.00 -24.50
C GLY A 404 -16.69 -25.91 -25.50
N GLN A 405 -17.17 -24.73 -25.09
CA GLN A 405 -17.44 -23.63 -26.04
C GLN A 405 -16.27 -22.62 -26.10
N ARG A 406 -15.59 -22.59 -27.26
CA ARG A 406 -14.43 -21.72 -27.54
C ARG A 406 -14.75 -20.22 -27.37
N PRO A 407 -13.88 -19.42 -26.71
CA PRO A 407 -14.01 -17.97 -26.68
C PRO A 407 -13.36 -17.33 -27.93
N SER A 408 -14.13 -17.13 -29.00
CA SER A 408 -13.70 -16.31 -30.15
C SER A 408 -14.11 -14.84 -29.99
N ARG A 409 -13.75 -14.19 -28.87
CA ARG A 409 -14.08 -12.76 -28.63
C ARG A 409 -13.01 -11.89 -27.99
N LEU A 410 -11.79 -12.39 -27.74
CA LEU A 410 -10.73 -11.57 -27.16
C LEU A 410 -9.45 -11.62 -28.03
N ILE A 411 -9.57 -11.20 -29.28
CA ILE A 411 -8.46 -10.66 -30.07
C ILE A 411 -9.01 -9.46 -30.85
N PRO A 412 -8.65 -8.21 -30.52
CA PRO A 412 -8.89 -7.10 -31.44
C PRO A 412 -7.95 -7.27 -32.64
N ARG A 413 -8.50 -7.26 -33.85
CA ARG A 413 -7.73 -7.04 -35.08
C ARG A 413 -7.29 -5.58 -35.16
#